data_AF-A0A954VXZ9-F1
#
_entry.id   AF-A0A954VXZ9-F1
#
_cell.length_a   1.000
_cell.length_b   1.000
_cell.length_c   1.000
_cell.angle_alpha   90.00
_cell.angle_beta   90.00
_cell.angle_gamma   90.00
#
_symmetry.space_group_name_H-M   'P 1'
#
loop_
_entity.id
_entity.type
_entity.pdbx_description
1 polymer ?
#
loop_
_entity_poly.entity_id
_entity_poly.type
_entity_poly.pdbx_seq_one_letter_code
_entity_poly.pdbx_strand_id
1 'polypeptide(L)' 'MASKVLTIYKQKVESFELQPSGGGCFELTVDGKLVYSKLTEGRFPDDELLIKDLAKLANK' A
#
# COMPACT_ATOMS: atom_id res chain seq x y z
N MET A 1 -2.29 -5.76 -6.79
CA MET A 1 -2.46 -4.67 -5.80
C MET A 1 -2.46 -3.29 -6.45
N ALA A 2 -1.38 -2.86 -7.12
CA ALA A 2 -1.26 -1.51 -7.70
C ALA A 2 -2.50 -1.01 -8.48
N SER A 3 -3.00 -1.81 -9.43
CA SER A 3 -4.18 -1.44 -10.22
C SER A 3 -5.43 -1.22 -9.37
N LYS A 4 -5.62 -1.97 -8.27
CA LYS A 4 -6.76 -1.80 -7.36
C LYS A 4 -6.69 -0.46 -6.64
N VAL A 5 -5.52 -0.10 -6.10
CA VAL A 5 -5.29 1.20 -5.44
C VAL A 5 -5.57 2.34 -6.42
N LEU A 6 -4.98 2.30 -7.62
CA LEU A 6 -5.19 3.34 -8.63
C LEU A 6 -6.65 3.45 -9.08
N THR A 7 -7.38 2.32 -9.15
CA THR A 7 -8.80 2.31 -9.51
C THR A 7 -9.68 2.95 -8.44
N ILE A 8 -9.35 2.74 -7.16
CA ILE A 8 -10.13 3.25 -6.02
C ILE A 8 -9.84 4.74 -5.79
N TYR A 9 -8.57 5.14 -5.78
CA TYR A 9 -8.17 6.50 -5.42
C TYR A 9 -8.08 7.44 -6.61
N LYS A 10 -7.89 6.93 -7.84
CA LYS A 10 -7.90 7.70 -9.10
C LYS A 10 -7.08 9.00 -8.97
N GLN A 11 -7.74 10.16 -9.11
CA GLN A 11 -7.12 11.49 -9.09
C GLN A 11 -6.68 11.94 -7.69
N LYS A 12 -6.92 11.16 -6.63
CA LYS A 12 -6.35 11.42 -5.30
C LYS A 12 -4.90 10.95 -5.17
N VAL A 13 -4.37 10.24 -6.17
CA VAL A 13 -2.97 9.79 -6.19
C VAL A 13 -2.18 10.74 -7.08
N GLU A 14 -1.28 11.52 -6.49
CA GLU A 14 -0.37 12.40 -7.24
C GLU A 14 0.70 11.59 -7.98
N SER A 15 1.27 10.58 -7.31
CA SER A 15 2.28 9.70 -7.88
C SER A 15 2.16 8.29 -7.32
N PHE A 16 2.60 7.30 -8.10
CA PHE A 16 2.63 5.90 -7.70
C PHE A 16 3.89 5.25 -8.23
N GLU A 17 4.67 4.66 -7.33
CA GLU A 17 5.93 3.98 -7.66
C GLU A 17 5.86 2.49 -7.29
N LEU A 18 6.41 1.65 -8.17
CA LEU A 18 6.68 0.25 -7.88
C LEU A 18 8.17 0.09 -7.64
N GLN A 19 8.57 -0.01 -6.38
CA GLN A 19 9.96 -0.19 -6.01
C GLN A 19 10.31 -1.69 -5.97
N PRO A 20 11.23 -2.17 -6.84
CA PRO A 20 11.73 -3.54 -6.75
C PRO A 20 12.45 -3.75 -5.42
N SER A 21 12.22 -4.89 -4.77
CA SER A 21 12.86 -5.26 -3.51
C SER A 21 13.17 -6.75 -3.46
N GLY A 22 14.03 -7.15 -2.52
CA GLY A 22 14.47 -8.53 -2.33
C GLY A 22 13.85 -9.20 -1.09
N GLY A 23 14.23 -10.45 -0.84
CA GLY A 23 13.93 -11.14 0.43
C GLY A 23 12.45 -11.45 0.67
N GLY A 24 11.62 -11.48 -0.38
CA GLY A 24 10.18 -11.69 -0.25
C GLY A 24 9.44 -10.50 0.36
N CYS A 25 10.07 -9.32 0.37
CA CYS A 25 9.50 -8.07 0.85
C CYS A 25 8.23 -7.70 0.08
N PHE A 26 7.23 -7.27 0.83
CA PHE A 26 6.06 -6.59 0.29
C PHE A 26 5.67 -5.51 1.28
N GLU A 27 5.88 -4.27 0.89
CA GLU A 27 5.65 -3.10 1.73
C GLU A 27 4.82 -2.08 0.98
N LEU A 28 3.99 -1.36 1.74
CA LEU A 28 3.20 -0.27 1.23
C LEU A 28 3.39 0.94 2.11
N THR A 29 3.78 2.05 1.50
CA THR A 29 4.00 3.33 2.16
C THR A 29 3.13 4.40 1.52
N VAL A 30 2.61 5.32 2.33
CA VAL A 30 1.93 6.55 1.86
C VAL A 30 2.70 7.73 2.42
N ASP A 31 3.20 8.61 1.54
CA ASP A 31 4.03 9.77 1.91
C ASP A 31 5.18 9.41 2.86
N GLY A 32 5.88 8.31 2.54
CA GLY A 32 6.99 7.78 3.34
C GLY A 32 6.59 7.08 4.66
N LYS A 33 5.30 7.03 5.00
CA LYS A 33 4.80 6.34 6.20
C LYS A 33 4.43 4.91 5.88
N LEU A 34 5.02 3.96 6.60
CA LEU A 34 4.73 2.54 6.45
C LEU A 34 3.28 2.23 6.87
N VAL A 35 2.50 1.70 5.93
CA VAL A 35 1.12 1.23 6.14
C VAL A 35 1.12 -0.25 6.42
N TYR A 36 1.97 -1.01 5.71
CA TYR A 36 2.03 -2.45 5.81
C TYR A 36 3.42 -2.97 5.48
N SER A 37 3.86 -4.00 6.20
CA SER A 37 5.04 -4.80 5.84
C SER A 37 4.76 -6.29 6.03
N LYS A 38 4.90 -7.06 4.94
CA LYS A 38 4.84 -8.51 4.96
C LYS A 38 5.96 -9.11 5.80
N LEU A 39 7.13 -8.46 5.86
CA LEU A 39 8.25 -8.95 6.65
C LEU A 39 7.92 -8.87 8.15
N THR A 40 7.19 -7.83 8.57
CA THR A 40 6.70 -7.69 9.95
C THR A 40 5.51 -8.61 10.23
N GLU A 41 4.51 -8.65 9.34
CA GLU A 41 3.27 -9.40 9.54
C GLU A 41 3.39 -10.92 9.27
N GLY A 42 4.48 -11.34 8.61
CA GLY A 42 4.75 -12.72 8.24
C GLY A 42 3.83 -13.28 7.16
N ARG A 43 2.90 -12.49 6.61
CA ARG A 43 1.91 -12.93 5.61
C ARG A 43 1.66 -11.85 4.57
N PHE A 44 1.04 -12.23 3.45
CA PHE A 44 0.58 -11.26 2.47
C PHE A 44 -0.72 -10.60 2.98
N PRO A 45 -0.95 -9.29 2.73
CA PRO A 45 -2.14 -8.64 3.24
C PRO A 45 -3.41 -9.15 2.54
N ASP A 46 -4.53 -9.06 3.23
CA ASP A 46 -5.83 -9.10 2.59
C ASP A 46 -6.08 -7.75 1.88
N ASP A 47 -6.57 -7.83 0.65
CA ASP A 47 -6.77 -6.64 -0.18
C ASP A 47 -7.76 -5.66 0.43
N GLU A 48 -8.86 -6.12 1.03
CA GLU A 48 -9.87 -5.24 1.60
C GLU A 48 -9.37 -4.56 2.88
N LEU A 49 -8.64 -5.29 3.72
CA LEU A 49 -8.04 -4.74 4.93
C LEU A 49 -6.99 -3.66 4.60
N LEU A 50 -6.12 -3.93 3.63
CA LEU A 50 -5.08 -2.98 3.23
C LEU A 50 -5.68 -1.69 2.66
N ILE A 51 -6.73 -1.79 1.84
CA ILE A 51 -7.44 -0.61 1.33
C ILE A 51 -8.07 0.20 2.48
N LYS A 52 -8.66 -0.47 3.49
CA LYS A 52 -9.19 0.24 4.67
C LYS A 52 -8.08 0.98 5.44
N ASP A 53 -6.89 0.39 5.55
CA ASP A 53 -5.77 1.04 6.22
C ASP A 53 -5.21 2.22 5.43
N LEU A 54 -5.15 2.13 4.10
CA LEU A 54 -4.83 3.25 3.22
C LEU A 54 -5.83 4.41 3.37
N ALA A 55 -7.13 4.11 3.49
CA ALA A 55 -8.16 5.13 3.65
C ALA A 55 -8.02 5.95 4.95
N LYS A 56 -7.42 5.38 6.01
CA LYS A 56 -7.13 6.10 7.25
C LYS A 56 -6.03 7.15 7.08
N LEU A 57 -5.09 6.90 6.17
CA LEU A 57 -3.93 7.77 5.93
C LEU A 57 -4.18 8.81 4.84
N ALA A 58 -4.95 8.45 3.80
CA ALA A 58 -5.22 9.32 2.65
C ALA A 58 -6.27 10.42 2.89
N ASN A 59 -6.99 10.40 4.02
CA ASN A 59 -8.01 11.41 4.37
C ASN A 59 -7.54 12.37 5.47
N LYS A 60 -6.23 12.51 5.67
CA LYS A 60 -5.61 13.42 6.64
C LYS A 60 -4.77 14.45 5.91
#